data_AF-A0A368APS9-F1
#
_entry.id   AF-A0A368APS9-F1
#
_cell.length_a   1.000
_cell.length_b   1.000
_cell.length_c   1.000
_cell.angle_alpha   90.00
_cell.angle_beta   90.00
_cell.angle_gamma   90.00
#
_symmetry.space_group_name_H-M   'P 1'
#
loop_
_entity.id
_entity.type
_entity.pdbx_description
1 polymer ?
#
loop_
_entity_poly.entity_id
_entity_poly.type
_entity_poly.pdbx_seq_one_letter_code
_entity_poly.pdbx_strand_id
1 'polypeptide(L)'
;MFRTLIPALIAVTLITLAGCQNRPISDTEKHARRAFVSDMQQALKLGIATADTGKQVGVVMLNVTLDPSAAPISCKASRAPARYETQLPAELLRSDFKSLAQLVEAQCWKTIYPVVPKPLREDDGTAEIRAPLFVMLPASTQAPGTARRQSNAQREFFWQHLFGDLPVASIGRASVYYEADAQGKVQGCLVQIYPHPLRPDDFRLDGRLQAELNSRCMALDLFSLPGFKADDAGLAKGYSELEYAPWKVARR
;
A
#
# COMPACT_ATOMS: atom_id res chain seq x y z
N MET A 1 -89.33 5.75 -11.29
CA MET A 1 -88.43 4.59 -11.13
C MET A 1 -86.99 5.08 -11.25
N PHE A 2 -86.17 4.79 -10.22
CA PHE A 2 -84.67 4.83 -10.09
C PHE A 2 -83.91 6.07 -10.63
N ARG A 3 -83.24 6.96 -9.86
CA ARG A 3 -82.34 6.94 -8.67
C ARG A 3 -80.91 6.43 -8.93
N THR A 4 -79.91 7.34 -8.98
CA THR A 4 -78.47 7.27 -8.55
C THR A 4 -77.69 8.46 -9.20
N LEU A 5 -77.06 9.45 -8.52
CA LEU A 5 -75.96 9.56 -7.52
C LEU A 5 -74.52 9.33 -8.05
N ILE A 6 -73.77 10.43 -8.32
CA ILE A 6 -72.40 10.87 -7.83
C ILE A 6 -71.19 9.88 -8.03
N PRO A 7 -69.86 10.24 -8.10
CA PRO A 7 -69.11 11.51 -7.88
C PRO A 7 -67.99 11.89 -8.89
N ALA A 8 -67.45 13.09 -8.66
CA ALA A 8 -66.15 13.61 -9.11
C ALA A 8 -64.94 12.85 -8.52
N LEU A 9 -63.89 12.66 -9.34
CA LEU A 9 -62.59 12.14 -8.94
C LEU A 9 -61.54 13.26 -9.04
N ILE A 10 -61.14 13.79 -7.87
CA ILE A 10 -59.99 14.67 -7.69
C ILE A 10 -58.77 13.76 -7.54
N ALA A 11 -57.88 13.74 -8.53
CA ALA A 11 -56.61 13.02 -8.43
C ALA A 11 -55.61 13.86 -7.64
N VAL A 12 -55.41 13.52 -6.37
CA VAL A 12 -54.33 14.06 -5.54
C VAL A 12 -53.03 13.33 -5.92
N THR A 13 -52.19 13.97 -6.72
CA THR A 13 -50.80 13.55 -6.92
C THR A 13 -49.99 13.87 -5.66
N LEU A 14 -49.78 12.87 -4.81
CA LEU A 14 -48.79 12.89 -3.74
C LEU A 14 -47.39 12.85 -4.35
N ILE A 15 -46.74 14.01 -4.38
CA ILE A 15 -45.30 14.12 -4.63
C ILE A 15 -44.61 13.62 -3.36
N THR A 16 -44.18 12.36 -3.36
CA THR A 16 -43.25 11.84 -2.36
C THR A 16 -41.89 12.47 -2.61
N LEU A 17 -41.61 13.54 -1.86
CA LEU A 17 -40.26 14.09 -1.72
C LEU A 17 -39.36 12.98 -1.14
N ALA A 18 -38.60 12.32 -2.02
CA ALA A 18 -37.44 11.53 -1.64
C ALA A 18 -36.41 12.49 -1.02
N GLY A 19 -36.53 12.73 0.29
CA GLY A 19 -35.53 13.45 1.05
C GLY A 19 -34.22 12.69 0.98
N CYS A 20 -33.17 13.36 0.50
CA CYS A 20 -31.80 12.92 0.66
C CYS A 20 -31.53 12.71 2.15
N GLN A 21 -31.57 11.46 2.62
CA GLN A 21 -31.22 11.11 3.99
C GLN A 21 -29.69 11.23 4.14
N ASN A 22 -29.22 12.44 4.44
CA ASN A 22 -27.90 12.61 5.05
C ASN A 22 -27.97 12.05 6.47
N ARG A 23 -27.78 10.73 6.62
CA ARG A 23 -27.69 10.10 7.93
C ARG A 23 -26.48 10.70 8.66
N PRO A 24 -26.66 11.26 9.87
CA PRO A 24 -25.55 11.79 10.64
C PRO A 24 -24.60 10.65 11.02
N ILE A 25 -23.30 10.86 10.75
CA ILE A 25 -22.24 9.91 11.10
C ILE A 25 -22.12 9.85 12.63
N SER A 26 -22.24 8.66 13.19
CA SER A 26 -22.07 8.38 14.62
C SER A 26 -20.64 8.63 15.10
N ASP A 27 -20.45 8.86 16.40
CA ASP A 27 -19.11 9.09 16.94
C ASP A 27 -18.20 7.85 16.85
N THR A 28 -18.79 6.66 16.92
CA THR A 28 -18.10 5.38 16.66
C THR A 28 -17.58 5.31 15.23
N GLU A 29 -18.39 5.68 14.24
CA GLU A 29 -17.98 5.76 12.83
C GLU A 29 -16.86 6.80 12.62
N LYS A 30 -16.95 7.97 13.26
CA LYS A 30 -15.88 8.99 13.21
C LYS A 30 -14.58 8.49 13.83
N HIS A 31 -14.64 7.74 14.93
CA HIS A 31 -13.46 7.17 15.57
C HIS A 31 -12.83 6.09 14.70
N ALA A 32 -13.63 5.15 14.18
CA ALA A 32 -13.17 4.12 13.24
C ALA A 32 -12.54 4.72 11.98
N ARG A 33 -13.13 5.79 11.42
CA ARG A 33 -12.55 6.53 10.29
C ARG A 33 -11.18 7.10 10.60
N ARG A 34 -11.04 7.76 11.76
CA ARG A 34 -9.76 8.36 12.16
C ARG A 34 -8.66 7.32 12.37
N ALA A 35 -8.98 6.23 13.05
CA ALA A 35 -8.03 5.13 13.26
C ALA A 35 -7.60 4.52 11.91
N PHE A 36 -8.55 4.15 11.06
CA PHE A 36 -8.26 3.58 9.75
C PHE A 36 -7.42 4.51 8.87
N VAL A 37 -7.77 5.80 8.80
CA VAL A 37 -7.00 6.77 8.01
C VAL A 37 -5.57 6.92 8.54
N SER A 38 -5.39 6.92 9.86
CA SER A 38 -4.06 6.97 10.49
C SER A 38 -3.22 5.75 10.11
N ASP A 39 -3.77 4.55 10.22
CA ASP A 39 -3.07 3.30 9.92
C ASP A 39 -2.74 3.19 8.42
N MET A 40 -3.69 3.60 7.56
CA MET A 40 -3.50 3.70 6.11
C MET A 40 -2.37 4.67 5.75
N GLN A 41 -2.34 5.86 6.35
CA GLN A 41 -1.28 6.84 6.14
C GLN A 41 0.07 6.31 6.62
N GLN A 42 0.09 5.58 7.74
CA GLN A 42 1.31 4.98 8.26
C GLN A 42 1.86 3.90 7.31
N ALA A 43 1.01 3.00 6.82
CA ALA A 43 1.39 2.00 5.83
C ALA A 43 1.98 2.64 4.56
N LEU A 44 1.33 3.71 4.06
CA LEU A 44 1.82 4.48 2.91
C LEU A 44 3.17 5.15 3.17
N LYS A 45 3.35 5.76 4.34
CA LYS A 45 4.63 6.41 4.70
C LYS A 45 5.76 5.41 4.76
N LEU A 46 5.51 4.20 5.26
CA LEU A 46 6.50 3.11 5.26
C LEU A 46 6.84 2.66 3.83
N GLY A 47 5.85 2.51 2.95
CA GLY A 47 6.10 2.24 1.53
C GLY A 47 6.93 3.35 0.85
N ILE A 48 6.52 4.60 1.02
CA ILE A 48 7.23 5.78 0.51
C ILE A 48 8.67 5.85 1.03
N ALA A 49 8.90 5.53 2.30
CA ALA A 49 10.23 5.51 2.89
C ALA A 49 11.20 4.60 2.12
N THR A 50 10.68 3.59 1.45
CA THR A 50 11.47 2.58 0.75
C THR A 50 11.61 2.82 -0.75
N ALA A 51 10.99 3.87 -1.28
CA ALA A 51 11.11 4.25 -2.68
C ALA A 51 12.43 4.97 -2.96
N ASP A 52 13.13 4.60 -4.04
CA ASP A 52 14.30 5.33 -4.54
C ASP A 52 13.88 6.40 -5.55
N THR A 53 13.41 7.55 -5.05
CA THR A 53 12.92 8.67 -5.88
C THR A 53 13.63 9.99 -5.58
N GLY A 54 14.75 9.92 -4.86
CA GLY A 54 15.49 11.09 -4.38
C GLY A 54 14.70 11.89 -3.34
N LYS A 55 15.04 13.18 -3.19
CA LYS A 55 14.40 14.07 -2.23
C LYS A 55 12.93 14.30 -2.60
N GLN A 56 12.03 14.01 -1.66
CA GLN A 56 10.60 14.26 -1.82
C GLN A 56 10.04 14.93 -0.56
N VAL A 57 9.61 16.18 -0.67
CA VAL A 57 9.05 16.94 0.46
C VAL A 57 7.80 17.68 0.02
N GLY A 58 6.69 17.46 0.71
CA GLY A 58 5.45 18.16 0.45
C GLY A 58 4.23 17.45 1.04
N VAL A 59 3.05 17.93 0.68
CA VAL A 59 1.78 17.32 1.05
C VAL A 59 0.88 17.19 -0.17
N VAL A 60 0.21 16.06 -0.30
CA VAL A 60 -0.82 15.84 -1.32
C VAL A 60 -2.13 15.45 -0.66
N MET A 61 -3.26 15.75 -1.29
CA MET A 61 -4.51 15.09 -0.97
C MET A 61 -4.61 13.82 -1.79
N LEU A 62 -4.52 12.67 -1.11
CA LEU A 62 -4.65 11.37 -1.74
C LEU A 62 -6.11 10.91 -1.64
N ASN A 63 -6.69 10.58 -2.79
CA ASN A 63 -7.95 9.86 -2.91
C ASN A 63 -7.63 8.42 -3.29
N VAL A 64 -8.05 7.47 -2.46
CA VAL A 64 -7.91 6.03 -2.70
C VAL A 64 -9.28 5.39 -2.68
N THR A 65 -9.54 4.56 -3.68
CA THR A 65 -10.67 3.63 -3.68
C THR A 65 -10.13 2.23 -3.49
N LEU A 66 -10.67 1.54 -2.49
CA LEU A 66 -10.31 0.18 -2.13
C LEU A 66 -11.46 -0.76 -2.47
N ASP A 67 -11.14 -1.95 -2.99
CA ASP A 67 -12.12 -3.01 -3.19
C ASP A 67 -12.49 -3.73 -1.87
N PRO A 68 -13.42 -4.70 -1.86
CA PRO A 68 -13.80 -5.43 -0.66
C PRO A 68 -12.65 -6.18 0.06
N SER A 69 -11.56 -6.47 -0.65
CA SER A 69 -10.33 -7.09 -0.10
C SER A 69 -9.31 -6.05 0.38
N ALA A 70 -9.69 -4.77 0.37
CA ALA A 70 -8.85 -3.61 0.62
C ALA A 70 -7.67 -3.48 -0.37
N ALA A 71 -7.78 -4.05 -1.56
CA ALA A 71 -6.83 -3.82 -2.63
C ALA A 71 -7.13 -2.45 -3.29
N PRO A 72 -6.11 -1.64 -3.61
CA PRO A 72 -6.34 -0.39 -4.31
C PRO A 72 -6.87 -0.67 -5.73
N ILE A 73 -7.95 0.02 -6.08
CA ILE A 73 -8.53 0.06 -7.44
C ILE A 73 -8.54 1.46 -8.04
N SER A 74 -8.27 2.49 -7.23
CA SER A 74 -7.96 3.85 -7.68
C SER A 74 -7.01 4.52 -6.71
N CYS A 75 -5.99 5.21 -7.24
CA CYS A 75 -5.05 6.04 -6.48
C CYS A 75 -4.88 7.36 -7.24
N LYS A 76 -5.30 8.48 -6.64
CA LYS A 76 -5.20 9.82 -7.25
C LYS A 76 -4.71 10.85 -6.24
N ALA A 77 -3.57 11.45 -6.52
CA ALA A 77 -3.03 12.56 -5.76
C ALA A 77 -3.47 13.90 -6.38
N SER A 78 -3.92 14.81 -5.53
CA SER A 78 -4.29 16.18 -5.89
C SER A 78 -3.55 17.17 -5.01
N ARG A 79 -3.46 18.44 -5.43
CA ARG A 79 -2.82 19.47 -4.62
C ARG A 79 -3.52 19.60 -3.27
N ALA A 80 -2.74 19.71 -2.21
CA ALA A 80 -3.33 19.86 -0.89
C ALA A 80 -3.88 21.29 -0.68
N PRO A 81 -4.99 21.43 0.06
CA PRO A 81 -5.43 22.73 0.56
C PRO A 81 -4.31 23.44 1.33
N ALA A 82 -4.25 24.77 1.20
CA ALA A 82 -3.21 25.61 1.79
C ALA A 82 -3.00 25.37 3.30
N ARG A 83 -4.08 25.08 4.05
CA ARG A 83 -4.03 24.77 5.50
C ARG A 83 -3.12 23.58 5.87
N TYR A 84 -2.86 22.66 4.94
CA TYR A 84 -1.95 21.54 5.17
C TYR A 84 -0.52 21.91 4.74
N GLU A 85 -0.38 22.71 3.68
CA GLU A 85 0.92 23.22 3.23
C GLU A 85 1.60 24.10 4.28
N THR A 86 0.82 24.84 5.09
CA THR A 86 1.32 25.66 6.19
C THR A 86 1.76 24.85 7.42
N GLN A 87 1.50 23.54 7.46
CA GLN A 87 1.98 22.67 8.55
C GLN A 87 3.39 22.14 8.30
N LEU A 88 3.91 22.29 7.07
CA LEU A 88 5.29 21.97 6.76
C LEU A 88 6.21 23.14 7.18
N PRO A 89 7.39 22.86 7.75
CA PRO A 89 8.38 23.89 8.07
C PRO A 89 8.71 24.75 6.85
N ALA A 90 8.76 26.08 7.04
CA ALA A 90 8.88 27.05 5.95
C ALA A 90 10.23 26.97 5.23
N GLU A 91 11.26 26.49 5.92
CA GLU A 91 12.64 26.39 5.45
C GLU A 91 12.83 25.21 4.47
N LEU A 92 11.86 24.31 4.37
CA LEU A 92 11.94 23.16 3.50
C LEU A 92 11.59 23.53 2.05
N LEU A 93 12.57 23.39 1.16
CA LEU A 93 12.32 23.39 -0.28
C LEU A 93 11.43 22.21 -0.66
N ARG A 94 10.19 22.53 -1.06
CA ARG A 94 9.17 21.58 -1.52
C ARG A 94 9.55 20.98 -2.88
N SER A 95 9.15 19.74 -3.08
CA SER A 95 9.23 19.08 -4.38
C SER A 95 8.16 19.61 -5.33
N ASP A 96 8.41 19.46 -6.63
CA ASP A 96 7.37 19.67 -7.62
C ASP A 96 6.18 18.71 -7.40
N PHE A 97 4.98 19.23 -7.58
CA PHE A 97 3.75 18.47 -7.32
C PHE A 97 3.64 17.23 -8.20
N LYS A 98 4.04 17.30 -9.49
CA LYS A 98 3.92 16.15 -10.41
C LYS A 98 4.83 15.02 -9.94
N SER A 99 6.08 15.32 -9.58
CA SER A 99 7.01 14.33 -9.03
C SER A 99 6.49 13.72 -7.73
N LEU A 100 5.93 14.54 -6.83
CA LEU A 100 5.41 14.07 -5.55
C LEU A 100 4.16 13.19 -5.73
N ALA A 101 3.24 13.60 -6.61
CA ALA A 101 2.03 12.85 -6.94
C ALA A 101 2.38 11.49 -7.54
N GLN A 102 3.33 11.44 -8.49
CA GLN A 102 3.79 10.19 -9.11
C GLN A 102 4.36 9.21 -8.07
N LEU A 103 5.20 9.67 -7.15
CA LEU A 103 5.70 8.85 -6.05
C LEU A 103 4.53 8.30 -5.20
N VAL A 104 3.65 9.18 -4.74
CA VAL A 104 2.55 8.79 -3.83
C VAL A 104 1.61 7.81 -4.50
N GLU A 105 1.23 8.05 -5.75
CA GLU A 105 0.35 7.15 -6.50
C GLU A 105 1.02 5.78 -6.75
N ALA A 106 2.30 5.77 -7.15
CA ALA A 106 3.04 4.52 -7.33
C ALA A 106 3.12 3.68 -6.04
N GLN A 107 3.30 4.34 -4.90
CA GLN A 107 3.32 3.64 -3.60
C GLN A 107 1.92 3.24 -3.13
N CYS A 108 0.89 4.04 -3.43
CA CYS A 108 -0.50 3.70 -3.15
C CYS A 108 -0.89 2.35 -3.78
N TRP A 109 -0.55 2.14 -5.05
CA TRP A 109 -0.83 0.87 -5.73
C TRP A 109 -0.12 -0.35 -5.14
N LYS A 110 1.06 -0.14 -4.51
CA LYS A 110 1.90 -1.20 -3.95
C LYS A 110 1.72 -1.40 -2.45
N THR A 111 0.87 -0.63 -1.78
CA THR A 111 0.70 -0.68 -0.33
C THR A 111 -0.23 -1.82 0.09
N ILE A 112 0.10 -2.47 1.21
CA ILE A 112 -0.82 -3.38 1.90
C ILE A 112 -1.56 -2.56 2.97
N TYR A 113 -2.84 -2.29 2.72
CA TYR A 113 -3.68 -1.55 3.64
C TYR A 113 -4.29 -2.45 4.72
N PRO A 114 -4.60 -1.89 5.91
CA PRO A 114 -5.37 -2.61 6.92
C PRO A 114 -6.77 -2.95 6.39
N VAL A 115 -7.45 -3.88 7.05
CA VAL A 115 -8.83 -4.23 6.71
C VAL A 115 -9.73 -3.00 6.87
N VAL A 116 -10.51 -2.68 5.85
CA VAL A 116 -11.47 -1.58 5.91
C VAL A 116 -12.59 -1.93 6.90
N PRO A 117 -12.83 -1.12 7.95
CA PRO A 117 -13.96 -1.31 8.86
C PRO A 117 -15.29 -1.26 8.13
N LYS A 118 -16.24 -2.14 8.50
CA LYS A 118 -17.58 -2.19 7.90
C LYS A 118 -18.27 -0.81 7.76
N PRO A 119 -18.20 0.11 8.74
CA PRO A 119 -18.90 1.40 8.62
C PRO A 119 -18.27 2.38 7.63
N LEU A 120 -17.10 2.06 7.07
CA LEU A 120 -16.45 2.84 6.01
C LEU A 120 -16.64 2.23 4.63
N ARG A 121 -17.35 1.11 4.54
CA ARG A 121 -17.64 0.44 3.27
C ARG A 121 -18.97 0.96 2.72
N GLU A 122 -19.00 1.12 1.41
CA GLU A 122 -20.21 1.33 0.62
C GLU A 122 -20.97 0.00 0.46
N ASP A 123 -22.17 0.05 -0.13
CA ASP A 123 -23.05 -1.12 -0.30
C ASP A 123 -22.43 -2.22 -1.18
N ASP A 124 -21.58 -1.85 -2.14
CA ASP A 124 -20.82 -2.78 -2.99
C ASP A 124 -19.56 -3.34 -2.30
N GLY A 125 -19.31 -2.94 -1.05
CA GLY A 125 -18.17 -3.33 -0.24
C GLY A 125 -16.89 -2.54 -0.51
N THR A 126 -16.89 -1.61 -1.46
CA THR A 126 -15.76 -0.71 -1.71
C THR A 126 -15.65 0.35 -0.62
N ALA A 127 -14.53 1.08 -0.59
CA ALA A 127 -14.38 2.22 0.30
C ALA A 127 -13.58 3.34 -0.33
N GLU A 128 -14.08 4.57 -0.17
CA GLU A 128 -13.42 5.78 -0.63
C GLU A 128 -12.81 6.58 0.52
N ILE A 129 -11.49 6.78 0.44
CA ILE A 129 -10.73 7.49 1.45
C ILE A 129 -10.01 8.67 0.81
N ARG A 130 -10.29 9.85 1.37
CA ARG A 130 -9.62 11.10 1.01
C ARG A 130 -8.91 11.65 2.23
N ALA A 131 -7.58 11.72 2.18
CA ALA A 131 -6.76 12.17 3.30
C ALA A 131 -5.51 12.94 2.84
N PRO A 132 -5.03 13.93 3.63
CA PRO A 132 -3.74 14.56 3.36
C PRO A 132 -2.61 13.57 3.62
N LEU A 133 -1.59 13.51 2.77
CA LEU A 133 -0.41 12.70 2.98
C LEU A 133 0.82 13.58 2.97
N PHE A 134 1.45 13.72 4.14
CA PHE A 134 2.70 14.44 4.30
C PHE A 134 3.87 13.51 3.98
N VAL A 135 4.73 13.94 3.06
CA VAL A 135 5.92 13.23 2.63
C VAL A 135 7.14 14.05 3.03
N MET A 136 8.05 13.39 3.76
CA MET A 136 9.32 13.99 4.21
C MET A 136 10.44 12.98 3.98
N LEU A 137 11.01 13.01 2.77
CA LEU A 137 12.18 12.27 2.36
C LEU A 137 13.32 13.27 2.08
N PRO A 138 14.12 13.63 3.10
CA PRO A 138 15.23 14.56 2.91
C PRO A 138 16.32 13.94 2.02
N ALA A 139 17.04 14.79 1.26
CA ALA A 139 18.09 14.34 0.35
C ALA A 139 19.17 13.50 1.04
N SER A 140 19.50 13.82 2.29
CA SER A 140 20.53 13.11 3.07
C SER A 140 20.20 11.64 3.30
N THR A 141 18.92 11.28 3.46
CA THR A 141 18.51 9.87 3.63
C THR A 141 18.36 9.13 2.30
N GLN A 142 18.36 9.87 1.19
CA GLN A 142 18.20 9.35 -0.18
C GLN A 142 19.52 9.40 -0.98
N ALA A 143 20.60 9.90 -0.36
CA ALA A 143 21.90 10.04 -1.01
C ALA A 143 22.46 8.66 -1.42
N PRO A 144 23.18 8.59 -2.56
CA PRO A 144 23.95 7.39 -2.92
C PRO A 144 24.86 6.93 -1.78
N GLY A 145 25.03 5.62 -1.64
CA GLY A 145 25.93 5.02 -0.64
C GLY A 145 25.42 5.02 0.80
N THR A 146 24.21 5.51 1.07
CA THR A 146 23.59 5.38 2.41
C THR A 146 23.10 3.94 2.64
N ALA A 147 23.22 3.47 3.89
CA ALA A 147 22.75 2.13 4.28
C ALA A 147 21.26 1.92 3.95
N ARG A 148 20.44 2.98 4.09
CA ARG A 148 19.02 2.94 3.71
C ARG A 148 18.83 2.67 2.23
N ARG A 149 19.52 3.41 1.35
CA ARG A 149 19.39 3.23 -0.09
C ARG A 149 19.85 1.86 -0.53
N GLN A 150 20.96 1.37 0.04
CA GLN A 150 21.42 0.01 -0.20
C GLN A 150 20.38 -1.02 0.23
N SER A 151 19.81 -0.91 1.44
CA SER A 151 18.76 -1.81 1.93
C SER A 151 17.52 -1.79 1.03
N ASN A 152 17.07 -0.62 0.57
CA ASN A 152 15.95 -0.50 -0.37
C ASN A 152 16.25 -1.18 -1.71
N ALA A 153 17.46 -0.99 -2.26
CA ALA A 153 17.88 -1.60 -3.51
C ALA A 153 17.99 -3.13 -3.40
N GLN A 154 18.51 -3.64 -2.28
CA GLN A 154 18.54 -5.08 -1.98
C GLN A 154 17.12 -5.65 -1.88
N ARG A 155 16.22 -4.94 -1.19
CA ARG A 155 14.83 -5.38 -1.03
C ARG A 155 14.10 -5.42 -2.38
N GLU A 156 14.31 -4.43 -3.23
CA GLU A 156 13.78 -4.42 -4.61
C GLU A 156 14.37 -5.57 -5.44
N PHE A 157 15.69 -5.82 -5.33
CA PHE A 157 16.33 -6.95 -5.99
C PHE A 157 15.66 -8.27 -5.62
N PHE A 158 15.52 -8.57 -4.32
CA PHE A 158 14.86 -9.81 -3.89
C PHE A 158 13.37 -9.83 -4.28
N TRP A 159 12.66 -8.70 -4.21
CA TRP A 159 11.27 -8.63 -4.65
C TRP A 159 11.12 -9.04 -6.12
N GLN A 160 11.94 -8.45 -6.99
CA GLN A 160 11.91 -8.71 -8.44
C GLN A 160 12.22 -10.17 -8.77
N HIS A 161 13.24 -10.76 -8.15
CA HIS A 161 13.69 -12.10 -8.49
C HIS A 161 12.89 -13.21 -7.80
N LEU A 162 12.30 -12.95 -6.63
CA LEU A 162 11.52 -13.95 -5.90
C LEU A 162 10.04 -13.89 -6.27
N PHE A 163 9.43 -12.70 -6.29
CA PHE A 163 7.98 -12.53 -6.47
C PHE A 163 7.55 -11.99 -7.84
N GLY A 164 8.47 -11.46 -8.65
CA GLY A 164 8.13 -10.57 -9.77
C GLY A 164 7.12 -11.11 -10.80
N ASP A 165 7.10 -12.42 -11.06
CA ASP A 165 6.13 -13.11 -11.94
C ASP A 165 5.34 -14.20 -11.20
N LEU A 166 5.52 -14.34 -9.89
CA LEU A 166 4.93 -15.42 -9.12
C LEU A 166 3.51 -15.04 -8.69
N PRO A 167 2.47 -15.76 -9.14
CA PRO A 167 1.12 -15.52 -8.63
C PRO A 167 1.07 -15.84 -7.15
N VAL A 168 0.55 -14.89 -6.36
CA VAL A 168 0.30 -15.08 -4.93
C VAL A 168 -1.20 -14.91 -4.65
N ALA A 169 -1.75 -15.80 -3.84
CA ALA A 169 -3.18 -15.81 -3.48
C ALA A 169 -3.44 -15.37 -2.02
N SER A 170 -2.39 -14.98 -1.31
CA SER A 170 -2.43 -14.60 0.10
C SER A 170 -1.66 -13.30 0.33
N ILE A 171 -1.91 -12.65 1.47
CA ILE A 171 -1.20 -11.46 1.92
C ILE A 171 -0.27 -11.84 3.06
N GLY A 172 1.00 -11.49 2.95
CA GLY A 172 1.98 -11.88 3.96
C GLY A 172 3.29 -11.13 3.85
N ARG A 173 4.25 -11.61 4.62
CA ARG A 173 5.66 -11.22 4.56
C ARG A 173 6.52 -12.44 4.27
N ALA A 174 7.67 -12.21 3.66
CA ALA A 174 8.70 -13.21 3.47
C ALA A 174 10.02 -12.72 4.04
N SER A 175 10.64 -13.51 4.92
CA SER A 175 12.02 -13.33 5.33
C SER A 175 12.92 -14.14 4.40
N VAL A 176 14.01 -13.54 3.95
CA VAL A 176 15.01 -14.16 3.10
C VAL A 176 16.33 -14.15 3.86
N TYR A 177 16.86 -15.33 4.16
CA TYR A 177 18.20 -15.51 4.70
C TYR A 177 19.05 -16.20 3.64
N TYR A 178 20.23 -15.67 3.37
CA TYR A 178 21.12 -16.27 2.37
C TYR A 178 22.56 -16.38 2.85
N GLU A 179 23.26 -17.35 2.27
CA GLU A 179 24.71 -17.54 2.32
C GLU A 179 25.21 -17.78 0.88
N ALA A 180 26.26 -17.08 0.48
CA ALA A 180 26.86 -17.19 -0.86
C ALA A 180 28.39 -17.10 -0.80
N ASP A 181 29.06 -17.65 -1.81
CA ASP A 181 30.51 -17.49 -1.96
C ASP A 181 30.91 -16.12 -2.50
N ALA A 182 32.21 -15.85 -2.57
CA ALA A 182 32.77 -14.60 -3.09
C ALA A 182 32.43 -14.32 -4.57
N GLN A 183 31.95 -15.32 -5.32
CA GLN A 183 31.48 -15.15 -6.70
C GLN A 183 29.98 -14.82 -6.77
N GLY A 184 29.29 -14.73 -5.63
CA GLY A 184 27.86 -14.45 -5.57
C GLY A 184 26.98 -15.68 -5.75
N LYS A 185 27.55 -16.88 -5.84
CA LYS A 185 26.77 -18.10 -5.96
C LYS A 185 26.20 -18.50 -4.61
N VAL A 186 24.88 -18.67 -4.56
CA VAL A 186 24.16 -19.06 -3.35
C VAL A 186 24.54 -20.49 -2.94
N GLN A 187 25.00 -20.63 -1.70
CA GLN A 187 25.34 -21.91 -1.07
C GLN A 187 24.23 -22.38 -0.13
N GLY A 188 23.49 -21.44 0.45
CA GLY A 188 22.31 -21.71 1.27
C GLY A 188 21.33 -20.55 1.19
N CYS A 189 20.04 -20.86 1.10
CA CYS A 189 18.99 -19.87 1.26
C CYS A 189 17.78 -20.47 1.96
N LEU A 190 17.21 -19.68 2.87
CA LEU A 190 15.97 -19.97 3.55
C LEU A 190 15.01 -18.79 3.36
N VAL A 191 13.88 -19.07 2.74
CA VAL A 191 12.73 -18.18 2.64
C VAL A 191 11.60 -18.73 3.50
N GLN A 192 11.13 -17.91 4.45
CA GLN A 192 9.98 -18.23 5.29
C GLN A 192 8.88 -17.20 5.10
N ILE A 193 7.65 -17.67 4.91
CA ILE A 193 6.48 -16.81 4.79
C ILE A 193 5.69 -16.76 6.10
N TYR A 194 5.17 -15.59 6.45
CA TYR A 194 4.45 -15.37 7.69
C TYR A 194 3.39 -14.26 7.56
N PRO A 195 2.44 -14.15 8.50
CA PRO A 195 1.36 -13.17 8.40
C PRO A 195 1.84 -11.72 8.35
N HIS A 196 1.16 -10.90 7.55
CA HIS A 196 1.38 -9.46 7.56
C HIS A 196 0.68 -8.85 8.79
N PRO A 197 1.32 -7.95 9.57
CA PRO A 197 0.75 -7.44 10.82
C PRO A 197 -0.58 -6.69 10.65
N LEU A 198 -0.78 -6.02 9.51
CA LEU A 198 -2.05 -5.33 9.19
C LEU A 198 -3.13 -6.26 8.62
N ARG A 199 -2.78 -7.47 8.21
CA ARG A 199 -3.63 -8.43 7.49
C ARG A 199 -3.36 -9.87 7.94
N PRO A 200 -3.38 -10.17 9.25
CA PRO A 200 -3.02 -11.50 9.73
C PRO A 200 -4.00 -12.58 9.26
N ASP A 201 -5.29 -12.25 9.15
CA ASP A 201 -6.34 -13.20 8.77
C ASP A 201 -6.39 -13.51 7.26
N ASP A 202 -5.73 -12.70 6.43
CA ASP A 202 -5.60 -12.93 4.99
C ASP A 202 -4.35 -13.77 4.64
N PHE A 203 -3.56 -14.13 5.65
CA PHE A 203 -2.43 -15.02 5.50
C PHE A 203 -2.90 -16.47 5.42
N ARG A 204 -2.36 -17.19 4.44
CA ARG A 204 -2.49 -18.63 4.31
C ARG A 204 -1.11 -19.20 4.12
N LEU A 205 -0.77 -20.19 4.96
CA LEU A 205 0.47 -20.93 4.77
C LEU A 205 0.36 -21.74 3.48
N ASP A 206 1.13 -21.35 2.47
CA ASP A 206 1.19 -21.99 1.17
C ASP A 206 2.57 -22.65 0.99
N GLY A 207 2.61 -23.96 1.19
CA GLY A 207 3.85 -24.73 1.07
C GLY A 207 4.43 -24.73 -0.34
N ARG A 208 3.59 -24.57 -1.39
CA ARG A 208 4.06 -24.49 -2.77
C ARG A 208 4.72 -23.14 -3.02
N LEU A 209 4.09 -22.05 -2.57
CA LEU A 209 4.69 -20.72 -2.62
C LEU A 209 6.03 -20.69 -1.88
N GLN A 210 6.09 -21.22 -0.67
CA GLN A 210 7.34 -21.25 0.11
C GLN A 210 8.43 -22.09 -0.58
N ALA A 211 8.10 -23.27 -1.12
CA ALA A 211 9.06 -24.10 -1.83
C ALA A 211 9.60 -23.40 -3.09
N GLU A 212 8.73 -22.74 -3.86
CA GLU A 212 9.12 -21.98 -5.05
C GLU A 212 10.03 -20.80 -4.70
N LEU A 213 9.71 -20.03 -3.66
CA LEU A 213 10.55 -18.92 -3.20
C LEU A 213 11.93 -19.41 -2.74
N ASN A 214 12.00 -20.54 -2.03
CA ASN A 214 13.27 -21.16 -1.64
C ASN A 214 14.08 -21.58 -2.88
N SER A 215 13.42 -22.23 -3.86
CA SER A 215 14.09 -22.65 -5.10
C SER A 215 14.63 -21.46 -5.89
N ARG A 216 13.84 -20.39 -6.04
CA ARG A 216 14.25 -19.16 -6.72
C ARG A 216 15.41 -18.50 -5.99
N CYS A 217 15.37 -18.47 -4.66
CA CYS A 217 16.45 -17.91 -3.86
C CYS A 217 17.77 -18.67 -4.02
N MET A 218 17.72 -20.01 -4.01
CA MET A 218 18.90 -20.85 -4.27
C MET A 218 19.48 -20.66 -5.68
N ALA A 219 18.67 -20.21 -6.64
CA ALA A 219 19.07 -19.98 -8.02
C ALA A 219 19.55 -18.54 -8.29
N LEU A 220 19.56 -17.66 -7.28
CA LEU A 220 20.01 -16.27 -7.47
C LEU A 220 21.51 -16.19 -7.76
N ASP A 221 21.87 -15.20 -8.56
CA ASP A 221 23.22 -14.68 -8.63
C ASP A 221 23.33 -13.41 -7.79
N LEU A 222 23.90 -13.54 -6.60
CA LEU A 222 24.05 -12.43 -5.66
C LEU A 222 25.21 -11.50 -6.02
N PHE A 223 26.01 -11.78 -7.06
CA PHE A 223 26.99 -10.82 -7.55
C PHE A 223 26.33 -9.51 -8.02
N SER A 224 25.09 -9.62 -8.52
CA SER A 224 24.26 -8.50 -8.93
C SER A 224 23.48 -7.83 -7.78
N LEU A 225 23.55 -8.38 -6.56
CA LEU A 225 22.89 -7.80 -5.38
C LEU A 225 23.56 -6.46 -5.04
N PRO A 226 22.78 -5.36 -4.90
CA PRO A 226 23.34 -4.06 -4.54
C PRO A 226 24.15 -4.09 -3.24
N GLY A 227 25.44 -3.74 -3.34
CA GLY A 227 26.37 -3.75 -2.21
C GLY A 227 26.73 -5.15 -1.71
N PHE A 228 26.66 -6.16 -2.58
CA PHE A 228 27.21 -7.48 -2.32
C PHE A 228 28.69 -7.40 -1.96
N LYS A 229 29.06 -8.09 -0.87
CA LYS A 229 30.44 -8.23 -0.43
C LYS A 229 30.57 -9.49 0.43
N ALA A 230 31.55 -10.33 0.13
CA ALA A 230 31.95 -11.43 0.98
C ALA A 230 32.90 -10.97 2.10
N ASP A 231 32.90 -11.69 3.20
CA ASP A 231 33.86 -11.52 4.29
C ASP A 231 35.25 -12.07 3.92
N ASP A 232 36.20 -11.99 4.86
CA ASP A 232 37.58 -12.44 4.65
C ASP A 232 37.70 -13.96 4.44
N ALA A 233 36.68 -14.73 4.81
CA ALA A 233 36.59 -16.16 4.54
C ALA A 233 35.96 -16.47 3.17
N GLY A 234 35.59 -15.44 2.40
CA GLY A 234 34.93 -15.57 1.11
C GLY A 234 33.45 -15.93 1.21
N LEU A 235 32.82 -15.67 2.37
CA LEU A 235 31.42 -15.95 2.62
C LEU A 235 30.61 -14.65 2.74
N ALA A 236 29.52 -14.55 2.00
CA ALA A 236 28.55 -13.46 2.10
C ALA A 236 27.28 -13.99 2.76
N LYS A 237 26.83 -13.33 3.83
CA LYS A 237 25.55 -13.64 4.50
C LYS A 237 24.68 -12.40 4.57
N GLY A 238 23.37 -12.60 4.53
CA GLY A 238 22.46 -11.48 4.69
C GLY A 238 21.01 -11.85 4.94
N TYR A 239 20.23 -10.79 5.10
CA TYR A 239 18.83 -10.84 5.45
C TYR A 239 18.03 -9.80 4.67
N SER A 240 16.83 -10.15 4.23
CA SER A 240 15.86 -9.21 3.67
C SER A 240 14.43 -9.57 4.08
N GLU A 241 13.58 -8.55 4.17
CA GLU A 241 12.14 -8.73 4.40
C GLU A 241 11.34 -8.14 3.27
N LEU A 242 10.37 -8.92 2.81
CA LEU A 242 9.51 -8.60 1.69
C LEU A 242 8.05 -8.66 2.14
N GLU A 243 7.21 -7.83 1.55
CA GLU A 243 5.76 -7.82 1.76
C GLU A 243 5.06 -8.20 0.47
N TYR A 244 4.22 -9.22 0.49
CA TYR A 244 3.50 -9.69 -0.69
C TYR A 244 1.99 -9.64 -0.54
N ALA A 245 1.32 -9.36 -1.66
CA ALA A 245 -0.13 -9.39 -1.80
C ALA A 245 -0.48 -9.60 -3.28
N PRO A 246 -1.67 -10.13 -3.60
CA PRO A 246 -2.06 -10.42 -4.98
C PRO A 246 -1.96 -9.21 -5.94
N TRP A 247 -2.30 -8.01 -5.47
CA TRP A 247 -2.21 -6.79 -6.28
C TRP A 247 -0.80 -6.23 -6.46
N LYS A 248 0.15 -6.63 -5.61
CA LYS A 248 1.56 -6.19 -5.72
C LYS A 248 2.32 -6.93 -6.81
N VAL A 249 1.94 -8.17 -7.11
CA VAL A 249 2.56 -8.97 -8.18
C VAL A 249 1.91 -8.71 -9.55
N ALA A 250 0.63 -8.35 -9.58
CA ALA A 250 -0.13 -8.17 -10.82
C ALA A 250 0.12 -6.84 -11.55
N ARG A 251 0.82 -5.88 -10.92
CA ARG A 251 1.03 -4.53 -11.44
C ARG A 251 2.52 -4.21 -11.51
N ARG A 252 3.12 -4.49 -12.67
CA ARG A 252 4.47 -4.05 -13.06
C ARG A 252 4.43 -2.64 -13.61
#